data_AF-K6DCL0-F1
#
_entry.id   AF-K6DCL0-F1
#
_cell.length_a   1.000
_cell.length_b   1.000
_cell.length_c   1.000
_cell.angle_alpha   90.00
_cell.angle_beta   90.00
_cell.angle_gamma   90.00
#
_symmetry.space_group_name_H-M   'P 1'
#
loop_
_entity.id
_entity.type
_entity.pdbx_description
1 polymer ?
#
loop_
_entity_poly.entity_id
_entity_poly.type
_entity_poly.pdbx_seq_one_letter_code
_entity_poly.pdbx_strand_id
1 'polypeptide(L)' 'MHWIAPWSIDTLDWSQKEAKNIVNNVMSNVRNGDIILMHSDSDKGETQKALPLLIEELQKRNFEIVDLEDLLNIKAYQ' A
#
# COMPACT_ATOMS: atom_id res chain seq x y z
N MET A 1 25.34 9.25 2.93
CA MET A 1 24.19 8.96 3.81
C MET A 1 23.22 8.13 2.98
N HIS A 2 22.73 7.00 3.47
CA HIS A 2 21.81 6.13 2.73
C HIS A 2 20.43 6.18 3.37
N TRP A 3 19.40 6.32 2.55
CA TRP A 3 18.01 6.28 2.99
C TRP A 3 17.46 4.88 2.76
N ILE A 4 16.82 4.30 3.78
CA ILE A 4 16.14 3.02 3.71
C ILE A 4 14.70 3.28 4.16
N ALA A 5 13.74 2.99 3.30
CA ALA A 5 12.32 3.17 3.56
C ALA A 5 11.65 1.81 3.77
N PRO A 6 11.36 1.39 5.02
CA PRO A 6 10.49 0.26 5.29
C PRO A 6 9.03 0.64 5.07
N TRP A 7 8.12 -0.33 5.22
CA TRP A 7 6.68 -0.10 5.23
C TRP A 7 6.14 0.10 6.66
N SER A 8 4.94 0.70 6.78
CA SER A 8 4.21 0.81 8.04
C SER A 8 2.99 -0.10 8.11
N ILE A 9 2.45 -0.54 6.96
CA ILE A 9 1.36 -1.50 6.85
C ILE A 9 1.79 -2.64 5.95
N ASP A 10 1.76 -3.86 6.49
CA ASP A 10 1.81 -5.09 5.70
C ASP A 10 0.38 -5.51 5.36
N THR A 11 0.05 -5.57 4.07
CA THR A 11 -1.29 -6.01 3.63
C THR A 11 -1.53 -7.50 3.89
N LEU A 12 -0.47 -8.27 4.10
CA LEU A 12 -0.47 -9.72 4.19
C LEU A 12 -0.98 -10.41 2.92
N ASP A 13 -0.91 -9.73 1.77
CA ASP A 13 -1.39 -10.23 0.48
C ASP A 13 -0.68 -11.52 0.01
N TRP A 14 0.50 -11.80 0.55
CA TRP A 14 1.22 -13.07 0.40
C TRP A 14 0.52 -14.26 1.10
N SER A 15 -0.39 -14.02 2.05
CA SER A 15 -1.09 -15.05 2.82
C SER A 15 -2.62 -15.02 2.67
N GLN A 16 -3.18 -13.86 2.36
CA GLN A 16 -4.63 -13.67 2.27
C GLN A 16 -5.21 -14.39 1.06
N LYS A 17 -6.32 -15.09 1.28
CA LYS A 17 -7.02 -15.86 0.23
C LYS A 17 -8.16 -15.10 -0.45
N GLU A 18 -8.47 -13.91 0.04
CA GLU A 18 -9.58 -13.08 -0.45
C GLU A 18 -9.15 -11.63 -0.53
N ALA A 19 -9.39 -11.00 -1.68
CA ALA A 19 -9.13 -9.58 -1.92
C ALA A 19 -9.71 -8.65 -0.84
N LYS A 20 -10.89 -8.99 -0.31
CA LYS A 20 -11.55 -8.19 0.73
C LYS A 20 -10.75 -8.15 2.04
N ASN A 21 -10.02 -9.22 2.38
CA ASN A 21 -9.20 -9.23 3.59
C ASN A 21 -7.99 -8.30 3.45
N ILE A 22 -7.40 -8.23 2.25
CA ILE A 22 -6.32 -7.28 1.91
C ILE A 22 -6.82 -5.85 2.13
N VAL A 23 -7.98 -5.50 1.53
CA VAL A 23 -8.58 -4.16 1.68
C VAL A 23 -8.89 -3.85 3.15
N ASN A 24 -9.59 -4.75 3.85
CA ASN A 24 -9.97 -4.53 5.25
C ASN A 24 -8.76 -4.34 6.17
N ASN A 25 -7.68 -5.09 5.93
CA ASN A 25 -6.46 -4.97 6.72
C ASN A 25 -5.84 -3.57 6.59
N VAL A 26 -5.81 -3.00 5.38
CA VAL A 26 -5.37 -1.60 5.19
C VAL A 26 -6.35 -0.63 5.82
N MET A 27 -7.65 -0.73 5.48
CA MET A 27 -8.66 0.26 5.89
C MET A 27 -8.90 0.33 7.40
N SER A 28 -8.50 -0.70 8.14
CA SER A 28 -8.57 -0.75 9.61
C SER A 28 -7.37 -0.08 10.29
N ASN A 29 -6.27 0.14 9.56
CA ASN A 29 -5.01 0.59 10.15
C ASN A 29 -4.45 1.88 9.53
N VAL A 30 -4.90 2.26 8.33
CA VAL A 30 -4.31 3.37 7.56
C VAL A 30 -4.45 4.73 8.25
N ARG A 31 -3.34 5.47 8.26
CA ARG A 31 -3.20 6.86 8.72
C ARG A 31 -2.31 7.65 7.75
N ASN A 32 -2.33 8.98 7.90
CA ASN A 32 -1.50 9.87 7.10
C ASN A 32 -0.01 9.50 7.27
N GLY A 33 0.71 9.41 6.16
CA GLY A 33 2.14 9.08 6.15
C GLY A 33 2.47 7.60 6.03
N ASP A 34 1.47 6.70 5.94
CA ASP A 34 1.74 5.27 5.85
C ASP A 34 2.31 4.84 4.50
N ILE A 35 3.21 3.86 4.54
CA ILE A 35 3.74 3.14 3.39
C ILE A 35 3.15 1.73 3.43
N ILE A 36 2.38 1.38 2.40
CA ILE A 36 1.66 0.10 2.32
C ILE A 36 2.47 -0.89 1.48
N LEU A 37 2.83 -2.03 2.06
CA LEU A 37 3.53 -3.12 1.36
C LEU A 37 2.53 -4.03 0.61
N MET A 38 2.77 -4.22 -0.69
CA MET A 38 2.04 -5.14 -1.58
C MET A 38 3.01 -5.85 -2.52
N HIS A 39 2.58 -6.97 -3.10
CA HIS A 39 3.37 -7.79 -4.01
C HIS A 39 2.68 -7.97 -5.37
N SER A 40 3.46 -8.08 -6.46
CA SER A 40 2.94 -8.17 -7.84
C SER A 40 3.56 -9.31 -8.67
N ASP A 41 4.04 -10.37 -8.01
CA ASP A 41 4.53 -11.59 -8.65
C ASP A 41 3.38 -12.44 -9.26
N SER A 42 3.73 -13.48 -10.01
CA SER A 42 2.77 -14.22 -10.88
C SER A 42 1.55 -14.81 -10.15
N ASP A 43 1.65 -15.08 -8.85
CA ASP A 43 0.62 -15.74 -8.06
C ASP A 43 -0.22 -14.76 -7.21
N LYS A 44 -0.33 -13.49 -7.64
CA LYS A 44 -1.02 -12.41 -6.89
C LYS A 44 -2.39 -12.02 -7.45
N GLY A 45 -3.21 -13.01 -7.80
CA GLY A 45 -4.57 -12.79 -8.32
C GLY A 45 -5.49 -12.07 -7.33
N GLU A 46 -5.37 -12.32 -6.03
CA GLU A 46 -6.16 -11.60 -5.02
C GLU A 46 -5.67 -10.17 -4.79
N THR A 47 -4.36 -9.91 -4.86
CA THR A 47 -3.81 -8.54 -4.83
C THR A 47 -4.31 -7.74 -6.03
N GLN A 48 -4.33 -8.33 -7.22
CA GLN A 48 -4.85 -7.70 -8.43
C GLN A 48 -6.32 -7.31 -8.29
N LYS A 49 -7.14 -8.18 -7.68
CA LYS A 49 -8.56 -7.90 -7.40
C LYS A 49 -8.74 -6.84 -6.30
N ALA A 50 -7.86 -6.81 -5.30
CA ALA A 50 -7.92 -5.87 -4.18
C ALA A 50 -7.51 -4.45 -4.56
N LEU A 51 -6.53 -4.30 -5.47
CA LEU A 51 -5.93 -3.02 -5.83
C LEU A 51 -6.96 -1.93 -6.23
N PRO A 52 -7.87 -2.14 -7.20
CA PRO A 52 -8.85 -1.11 -7.57
C PRO A 52 -9.79 -0.74 -6.41
N LEU A 53 -10.20 -1.72 -5.61
CA LEU A 53 -11.06 -1.49 -4.44
C LEU A 53 -10.32 -0.68 -3.36
N LEU A 54 -9.05 -0.99 -3.12
CA LEU A 54 -8.25 -0.30 -2.13
C LEU A 54 -8.01 1.17 -2.52
N ILE A 55 -7.70 1.43 -3.79
CA ILE A 55 -7.53 2.79 -4.32
C ILE A 55 -8.82 3.60 -4.12
N GLU A 56 -9.97 3.02 -4.50
CA GLU A 56 -11.27 3.68 -4.36
C GLU A 56 -11.58 4.02 -2.90
N GLU A 57 -11.36 3.09 -1.96
CA GLU A 57 -11.63 3.30 -0.53
C GLU A 57 -10.68 4.33 0.11
N LEU A 58 -9.41 4.37 -0.30
CA LEU A 58 -8.47 5.39 0.15
C LEU A 58 -8.87 6.78 -0.36
N GLN A 59 -9.21 6.90 -1.64
CA GLN A 59 -9.66 8.16 -2.24
C GLN A 59 -10.97 8.67 -1.61
N LYS A 60 -11.93 7.78 -1.33
CA LYS A 60 -13.18 8.13 -0.61
C LYS A 60 -12.92 8.72 0.79
N ARG A 61 -11.81 8.35 1.42
CA ARG A 61 -11.38 8.89 2.72
C ARG A 61 -10.46 10.10 2.59
N ASN A 62 -10.35 10.68 1.39
CA ASN A 62 -9.49 11.83 1.06
C ASN A 62 -7.99 11.58 1.27
N PHE A 63 -7.53 10.34 1.16
CA PHE A 63 -6.10 10.08 1.04
C PHE A 63 -5.61 10.39 -0.37
N GLU A 64 -4.44 10.98 -0.44
CA GLU A 64 -3.66 11.09 -1.67
C GLU A 64 -2.63 9.96 -1.71
N ILE A 65 -2.58 9.24 -2.83
CA ILE A 65 -1.57 8.20 -3.07
C ILE A 65 -0.43 8.86 -3.82
N VAL A 66 0.73 8.93 -3.19
CA VAL A 66 1.95 9.56 -3.71
C VAL A 66 3.10 8.55 -3.76
N ASP A 67 4.18 8.92 -4.43
CA ASP A 67 5.42 8.14 -4.38
C ASP A 67 6.25 8.45 -3.12
N LEU A 68 7.39 7.77 -2.95
CA LEU A 68 8.25 7.95 -1.78
C LEU A 68 9.00 9.29 -1.78
N GLU A 69 9.26 9.88 -2.95
CA GLU A 69 9.98 11.15 -3.04
C GLU A 69 9.09 12.27 -2.49
N ASP A 70 7.82 12.29 -2.89
CA ASP A 70 6.82 13.22 -2.38
C ASP A 70 6.52 12.97 -0.89
N LEU A 71 6.34 11.71 -0.50
CA LEU A 71 6.01 11.36 0.89
C LEU A 71 7.10 11.79 1.88
N LEU A 72 8.36 11.55 1.52
CA LEU A 72 9.52 11.81 2.40
C LEU A 72 10.17 13.16 2.14
N ASN A 73 9.80 13.85 1.06
CA ASN A 73 10.44 15.06 0.56
C ASN A 73 11.96 14.87 0.33
N ILE A 74 12.33 13.75 -0.30
CA ILE A 74 13.72 13.34 -0.57
C ILE A 74 13.81 12.76 -1.97
N LYS A 75 14.77 13.25 -2.79
CA LYS A 75 14.99 12.71 -4.14
C LYS A 75 15.27 11.20 -4.12
N ALA A 76 14.52 10.45 -4.91
CA ALA A 76 14.64 8.99 -5.00
C ALA A 76 16.01 8.54 -5.54
N TYR A 77 16.62 9.36 -6.40
CA TYR A 77 17.93 9.10 -7.01
C TYR A 77 18.83 10.33 -6.91
N GLN A 78 20.12 10.09 -6.68
CA GLN A 78 21.20 11.09 -6.76
C GLN A 78 22.04 10.85 -8.01
#